data_AF-A0A3C0B676-F1
#
_entry.id   AF-A0A3C0B676-F1
#
_cell.length_a   1.000
_cell.length_b   1.000
_cell.length_c   1.000
_cell.angle_alpha   90.00
_cell.angle_beta   90.00
_cell.angle_gamma   90.00
#
_symmetry.space_group_name_H-M   'P 1'
#
loop_
_entity.id
_entity.type
_entity.pdbx_description
1 polymer ?
#
loop_
_entity_poly.entity_id
_entity_poly.type
_entity_poly.pdbx_seq_one_letter_code
_entity_poly.pdbx_strand_id
1 'polypeptide(L)'
;MARSIPKALAIVLYYLKVFIVLILFFLGFSMLSSLIPDKPVRSNIENSLKYMENQPSYPHMIIEGMNHRPDYAMDGLITNIIYTVDNHDILKSSLLGRGRVDYSAPYTSQWKWVKYSVQNNTKDPNFFYARYWHGNSYLFRIFYAFTNYNEIKWIIFMITSLLMALFAMILYREMGALKALLLVSGLFFMNVYVMQFSMQMSPVLIIAILMSFILIRWIHRKKNPAVLFFISGAITTYFDLLTAPLLTLGIPMLIWVSLRDEENNLRKDLW
;
A
#
# COMPACT_ATOMS: atom_id res chain seq x y z
N MET A 1 28.62 -7.95 39.08
CA MET A 1 27.36 -8.72 39.07
C MET A 1 26.35 -7.93 38.23
N ALA A 2 26.25 -8.21 36.93
CA ALA A 2 25.34 -7.47 36.05
C ALA A 2 23.90 -7.88 36.37
N ARG A 3 23.07 -6.95 36.86
CA ARG A 3 21.64 -7.21 37.07
C ARG A 3 21.03 -7.55 35.72
N SER A 4 20.46 -8.75 35.59
CA SER A 4 19.77 -9.18 34.38
C SER A 4 18.59 -8.23 34.12
N ILE A 5 18.48 -7.79 32.87
CA ILE A 5 17.38 -6.92 32.43
C ILE A 5 16.05 -7.66 32.68
N PRO A 6 15.04 -7.03 33.31
CA PRO A 6 13.72 -7.63 33.46
C PRO A 6 13.14 -8.05 32.11
N LYS A 7 12.53 -9.23 32.01
CA LYS A 7 11.98 -9.76 30.74
C LYS A 7 11.05 -8.76 30.03
N ALA A 8 10.23 -8.03 30.77
CA ALA A 8 9.36 -6.99 30.23
C ALA A 8 10.16 -5.86 29.55
N LEU A 9 11.23 -5.38 30.19
CA LEU A 9 12.11 -4.35 29.64
C LEU A 9 12.82 -4.84 28.37
N ALA A 10 13.25 -6.10 28.33
CA ALA A 10 13.85 -6.70 27.14
C ALA A 10 12.87 -6.74 25.95
N ILE A 11 11.60 -7.05 26.19
CA ILE A 11 10.55 -7.01 25.15
C ILE A 11 10.35 -5.58 24.65
N VAL A 12 10.20 -4.60 25.55
CA VAL A 12 10.03 -3.19 25.16
C VAL A 12 11.21 -2.70 24.32
N LEU A 13 12.44 -2.97 24.73
CA LEU A 13 13.64 -2.59 23.98
C LEU A 13 13.70 -3.27 22.61
N TYR A 14 13.23 -4.51 22.50
CA TYR A 14 13.15 -5.21 21.21
C TYR A 14 12.16 -4.52 20.25
N TYR A 15 10.95 -4.20 20.71
CA TYR A 15 9.96 -3.49 19.88
C TYR A 15 10.41 -2.07 19.54
N LEU A 16 11.08 -1.37 20.47
CA LEU A 16 11.67 -0.06 20.19
C LEU A 16 12.74 -0.15 19.09
N LYS A 17 13.61 -1.16 19.14
CA LYS A 17 14.60 -1.41 18.08
C LYS A 17 13.91 -1.65 16.73
N VAL A 18 12.88 -2.50 16.69
CA VAL A 18 12.11 -2.76 15.46
C VAL A 18 11.47 -1.47 14.94
N PHE A 19 10.87 -0.67 15.82
CA PHE A 19 10.28 0.62 15.46
C PHE A 19 11.31 1.58 14.85
N ILE A 20 12.48 1.74 15.47
CA ILE A 20 13.55 2.59 14.94
C ILE A 20 14.00 2.10 13.56
N VAL A 21 14.20 0.79 13.38
CA VAL A 21 14.56 0.20 12.08
C VAL A 21 13.49 0.49 11.02
N LEU A 22 12.20 0.41 11.37
CA LEU A 22 11.10 0.72 10.45
C LEU A 22 11.10 2.21 10.06
N ILE A 23 11.30 3.12 11.02
CA ILE A 23 11.39 4.56 10.72
C ILE A 23 12.56 4.85 9.77
N LEU A 24 13.74 4.28 10.05
CA LEU A 24 14.90 4.43 9.18
C LEU A 24 14.65 3.84 7.79
N PHE A 25 13.94 2.71 7.71
CA PHE A 25 13.53 2.12 6.44
C PHE A 25 12.55 3.03 5.67
N PHE A 26 11.54 3.60 6.32
CA PHE A 26 10.57 4.49 5.67
C PHE A 26 11.23 5.76 5.15
N LEU A 27 12.08 6.40 5.96
CA LEU A 27 12.85 7.57 5.55
C LEU A 27 13.84 7.24 4.43
N GLY A 28 14.57 6.13 4.57
CA GLY A 28 15.48 5.67 3.52
C GLY A 28 14.74 5.41 2.20
N PHE A 29 13.58 4.76 2.26
CA PHE A 29 12.75 4.48 1.09
C PHE A 29 12.26 5.75 0.39
N SER A 30 11.74 6.74 1.13
CA SER A 30 11.27 7.99 0.53
C SER A 30 12.42 8.83 -0.05
N MET A 31 13.58 8.85 0.61
CA MET A 31 14.78 9.53 0.12
C MET A 31 15.34 8.85 -1.13
N LEU A 32 15.46 7.52 -1.13
CA LEU A 32 15.90 6.75 -2.30
C LEU A 32 14.96 6.92 -3.49
N SER A 33 13.65 6.91 -3.24
CA SER A 33 12.67 7.21 -4.27
C SER A 33 12.86 8.61 -4.83
N SER A 34 13.12 9.61 -3.98
CA SER A 34 13.34 11.01 -4.38
C SER A 34 14.63 11.24 -5.17
N LEU A 35 15.60 10.31 -5.12
CA LEU A 35 16.83 10.37 -5.93
C LEU A 35 16.60 10.00 -7.40
N ILE A 36 15.47 9.36 -7.74
CA ILE A 36 15.18 8.97 -9.13
C ILE A 36 15.09 10.23 -10.01
N PRO A 37 15.67 10.26 -11.23
CA PRO A 37 15.64 11.45 -12.07
C PRO A 37 14.22 11.90 -12.43
N ASP A 38 13.97 13.21 -12.34
CA ASP A 38 12.66 13.80 -12.61
C ASP A 38 12.20 13.66 -14.07
N LYS A 39 13.12 13.75 -15.03
CA LYS A 39 12.79 13.79 -16.46
C LYS A 39 11.90 12.63 -16.92
N PRO A 40 12.24 11.34 -16.69
CA PRO A 40 11.37 10.23 -17.09
C PRO A 40 10.05 10.22 -16.31
N VAL A 41 10.09 10.49 -15.00
CA VAL A 41 8.89 10.54 -14.14
C VAL A 41 7.89 11.57 -14.67
N ARG A 42 8.33 12.81 -14.88
CA ARG A 42 7.49 13.90 -15.38
C ARG A 42 6.96 13.60 -16.78
N SER A 43 7.80 13.10 -17.69
CA SER A 43 7.36 12.73 -19.04
C SER A 43 6.25 11.66 -19.04
N ASN A 44 6.34 10.67 -18.15
CA ASN A 44 5.32 9.63 -18.05
C ASN A 44 4.03 10.11 -17.38
N ILE A 45 4.12 11.02 -16.41
CA ILE A 45 2.95 11.70 -15.84
C ILE A 45 2.26 12.57 -16.90
N GLU A 46 3.02 13.32 -17.70
CA GLU A 46 2.49 14.11 -18.81
C GLU A 46 1.80 13.23 -19.86
N ASN A 47 2.38 12.07 -20.19
CA ASN A 47 1.73 11.08 -21.06
C ASN A 47 0.42 10.52 -20.46
N SER A 48 0.34 10.41 -19.13
CA SER A 48 -0.86 9.93 -18.44
C SER A 48 -2.05 10.89 -18.59
N LEU A 49 -1.79 12.19 -18.69
CA LEU A 49 -2.84 13.22 -18.84
C LEU A 49 -3.66 13.06 -20.12
N LYS A 50 -3.06 12.52 -21.19
CA LYS A 50 -3.75 12.23 -22.47
C LYS A 50 -5.01 11.38 -22.28
N TYR A 51 -4.99 10.50 -21.27
CA TYR A 51 -6.07 9.57 -21.01
C TYR A 51 -6.88 9.93 -19.77
N MET A 52 -6.25 10.54 -18.75
CA MET A 52 -6.84 10.70 -17.43
C MET A 52 -7.54 12.04 -17.19
N GLU A 53 -7.22 13.09 -17.95
CA GLU A 53 -7.80 14.43 -17.70
C GLU A 53 -9.33 14.43 -17.72
N ASN A 54 -9.91 13.69 -18.67
CA ASN A 54 -11.35 13.65 -18.91
C ASN A 54 -12.04 12.44 -18.24
N GLN A 55 -11.29 11.63 -17.48
CA GLN A 55 -11.88 10.51 -16.75
C GLN A 55 -12.64 11.04 -15.53
N PRO A 56 -13.81 10.47 -15.20
CA PRO A 56 -14.47 10.78 -13.95
C PRO A 56 -13.58 10.35 -12.78
N SER A 57 -13.63 11.11 -11.68
CA SER A 57 -12.87 10.79 -10.47
C SER A 57 -13.23 9.43 -9.86
N TYR A 58 -14.45 8.96 -10.12
CA TYR A 58 -14.97 7.68 -9.66
C TYR A 58 -15.70 6.98 -10.82
N PRO A 59 -14.97 6.34 -11.75
CA PRO A 59 -15.59 5.64 -12.88
C PRO A 59 -16.37 4.41 -12.41
N HIS A 60 -17.34 4.00 -13.21
CA HIS A 60 -17.98 2.70 -13.04
C HIS A 60 -17.10 1.58 -13.57
N MET A 61 -17.12 0.44 -12.88
CA MET A 61 -16.46 -0.80 -13.31
C MET A 61 -17.53 -1.81 -13.73
N ILE A 62 -17.22 -3.12 -13.66
CA ILE A 62 -18.11 -4.22 -14.03
C ILE A 62 -19.40 -4.24 -13.18
N ILE A 63 -19.28 -3.96 -11.88
CA ILE A 63 -20.40 -3.93 -10.94
C ILE A 63 -20.79 -2.48 -10.70
N GLU A 64 -22.08 -2.16 -10.88
CA GLU A 64 -22.61 -0.84 -10.56
C GLU A 64 -22.77 -0.64 -9.05
N GLY A 65 -22.48 0.57 -8.59
CA GLY A 65 -22.63 0.96 -7.18
C GLY A 65 -21.44 1.78 -6.69
N MET A 66 -21.69 2.65 -5.71
CA MET A 66 -20.65 3.57 -5.22
C MET A 66 -19.44 2.85 -4.61
N ASN A 67 -19.68 1.70 -3.95
CA ASN A 67 -18.63 0.91 -3.28
C ASN A 67 -17.77 0.07 -4.26
N HIS A 68 -18.13 0.09 -5.55
CA HIS A 68 -17.54 -0.74 -6.60
C HIS A 68 -16.68 0.08 -7.59
N ARG A 69 -16.41 1.36 -7.25
CA ARG A 69 -15.69 2.32 -8.07
C ARG A 69 -14.24 2.50 -7.57
N PRO A 70 -13.24 2.56 -8.46
CA PRO A 70 -11.88 2.95 -8.07
C PRO A 70 -11.84 4.44 -7.76
N ASP A 71 -10.88 4.84 -6.93
CA ASP A 71 -10.65 6.24 -6.54
C ASP A 71 -9.57 6.88 -7.42
N TYR A 72 -9.94 7.25 -8.65
CA TYR A 72 -9.04 7.97 -9.54
C TYR A 72 -8.73 9.38 -9.04
N ALA A 73 -9.61 9.95 -8.22
CA ALA A 73 -9.38 11.21 -7.52
C ALA A 73 -8.10 11.13 -6.69
N MET A 74 -8.00 10.11 -5.84
CA MET A 74 -6.85 9.93 -4.98
C MET A 74 -5.59 9.53 -5.74
N ASP A 75 -5.71 8.70 -6.78
CA ASP A 75 -4.58 8.36 -7.64
C ASP A 75 -4.02 9.61 -8.37
N GLY A 76 -4.89 10.58 -8.71
CA GLY A 76 -4.49 11.89 -9.21
C GLY A 76 -3.77 12.74 -8.15
N LEU A 77 -4.21 12.70 -6.89
CA LEU A 77 -3.52 13.39 -5.79
C LEU A 77 -2.11 12.82 -5.56
N ILE A 78 -1.98 11.49 -5.50
CA ILE A 78 -0.69 10.79 -5.39
C ILE A 78 0.21 11.19 -6.56
N THR A 79 -0.33 11.21 -7.78
CA THR A 79 0.42 11.60 -8.98
C THR A 79 0.88 13.06 -8.93
N ASN A 80 0.05 13.98 -8.43
CA ASN A 80 0.44 15.39 -8.25
C ASN A 80 1.59 15.53 -7.22
N ILE A 81 1.55 14.71 -6.15
CA ILE A 81 2.64 14.65 -5.17
C ILE A 81 3.93 14.17 -5.83
N ILE A 82 3.86 13.08 -6.60
CA ILE A 82 5.01 12.54 -7.32
C ILE A 82 5.61 13.58 -8.28
N TYR A 83 4.79 14.31 -9.02
CA TYR A 83 5.25 15.32 -10.00
C TYR A 83 6.01 16.47 -9.35
N THR A 84 5.73 16.79 -8.08
CA THR A 84 6.34 17.90 -7.34
C THR A 84 7.44 17.49 -6.38
N VAL A 85 7.86 16.22 -6.42
CA VAL A 85 9.13 15.79 -5.81
C VAL A 85 10.27 16.58 -6.45
N ASP A 86 11.17 17.07 -5.61
CA ASP A 86 12.32 17.88 -6.00
C ASP A 86 13.61 17.13 -5.63
N ASN A 87 14.38 16.77 -6.64
CA ASN A 87 15.67 16.10 -6.50
C ASN A 87 16.77 16.96 -5.87
N HIS A 88 16.61 18.29 -5.80
CA HIS A 88 17.57 19.20 -5.16
C HIS A 88 17.32 19.37 -3.66
N ASP A 89 16.07 19.25 -3.22
CA ASP A 89 15.68 19.27 -1.80
C ASP A 89 15.06 17.92 -1.38
N ILE A 90 15.90 16.89 -1.38
CA ILE A 90 15.51 15.48 -1.14
C ILE A 90 14.83 15.34 0.21
N LEU A 91 15.38 15.95 1.26
CA LEU A 91 14.85 15.79 2.62
C LEU A 91 13.43 16.36 2.70
N LYS A 92 13.23 17.59 2.23
CA LYS A 92 11.90 18.21 2.22
C LYS A 92 10.93 17.45 1.34
N SER A 93 11.35 17.00 0.16
CA SER A 93 10.55 16.17 -0.77
C SER A 93 10.11 14.85 -0.14
N SER A 94 11.00 14.23 0.64
CA SER A 94 10.77 12.92 1.27
C SER A 94 9.86 12.97 2.50
N LEU A 95 9.68 14.16 3.08
CA LEU A 95 8.89 14.38 4.29
C LEU A 95 7.56 15.11 4.03
N LEU A 96 7.53 15.99 3.02
CA LEU A 96 6.38 16.81 2.70
C LEU A 96 5.79 16.35 1.37
N GLY A 97 4.63 15.68 1.43
CA GLY A 97 3.77 15.56 0.25
C GLY A 97 3.38 16.97 -0.19
N ARG A 98 3.80 17.37 -1.39
CA ARG A 98 3.55 18.70 -1.96
C ARG A 98 2.73 18.56 -3.23
N GLY A 99 2.18 19.64 -3.75
CA GLY A 99 1.47 19.62 -5.01
C GLY A 99 1.22 21.03 -5.51
N ARG A 100 0.71 21.10 -6.73
CA ARG A 100 0.18 22.36 -7.27
C ARG A 100 -1.31 22.22 -7.54
N VAL A 101 -2.07 23.19 -7.07
CA VAL A 101 -3.52 23.23 -7.16
C VAL A 101 -3.95 24.58 -7.70
N ASP A 102 -4.91 24.57 -8.62
CA ASP A 102 -5.58 25.78 -9.06
C ASP A 102 -6.75 26.09 -8.10
N TYR A 103 -6.53 27.04 -7.19
CA TYR A 103 -7.57 27.51 -6.27
C TYR A 103 -8.53 28.53 -6.92
N SER A 104 -8.20 29.04 -8.10
CA SER A 104 -9.04 30.02 -8.82
C SER A 104 -10.15 29.36 -9.64
N ALA A 105 -9.97 28.09 -9.99
CA ALA A 105 -10.95 27.29 -10.71
C ALA A 105 -11.81 26.44 -9.76
N PRO A 106 -13.09 26.21 -10.09
CA PRO A 106 -13.92 25.25 -9.35
C PRO A 106 -13.27 23.86 -9.34
N TYR A 107 -13.28 23.20 -8.18
CA TYR A 107 -12.82 21.83 -8.07
C TYR A 107 -13.65 20.91 -8.96
N THR A 108 -12.97 20.09 -9.74
CA THR A 108 -13.61 19.13 -10.65
C THR A 108 -12.94 17.76 -10.59
N SER A 109 -11.61 17.70 -10.65
CA SER A 109 -10.84 16.45 -10.53
C SER A 109 -9.38 16.74 -10.14
N GLN A 110 -8.77 15.86 -9.35
CA GLN A 110 -7.36 15.92 -9.00
C GLN A 110 -6.46 15.74 -10.23
N TRP A 111 -6.92 15.04 -11.28
CA TRP A 111 -6.16 14.95 -12.54
C TRP A 111 -6.05 16.29 -13.27
N LYS A 112 -7.02 17.20 -13.07
CA LYS A 112 -6.87 18.59 -13.54
C LYS A 112 -5.85 19.37 -12.73
N TRP A 113 -5.67 19.06 -11.44
CA TRP A 113 -4.57 19.62 -10.65
C TRP A 113 -3.22 19.06 -11.10
N VAL A 114 -3.12 17.79 -11.51
CA VAL A 114 -1.92 17.25 -12.16
C VAL A 114 -1.61 18.05 -13.44
N LYS A 115 -2.61 18.31 -14.29
CA LYS A 115 -2.45 19.16 -15.48
C LYS A 115 -1.98 20.57 -15.13
N TYR A 116 -2.59 21.20 -14.13
CA TYR A 116 -2.17 22.50 -13.64
C TYR A 116 -0.70 22.47 -13.17
N SER A 117 -0.29 21.41 -12.48
CA SER A 117 1.08 21.21 -12.00
C SER A 117 2.08 21.11 -13.15
N VAL A 118 1.71 20.40 -14.23
CA VAL A 118 2.50 20.32 -15.47
C VAL A 118 2.63 21.69 -16.13
N GLN A 119 1.50 22.41 -16.31
CA GLN A 119 1.48 23.73 -16.96
C GLN A 119 2.21 24.81 -16.17
N ASN A 120 2.38 24.62 -14.86
CA ASN A 120 3.00 25.58 -13.95
C ASN A 120 4.23 24.97 -13.24
N ASN A 121 4.98 24.11 -13.93
CA ASN A 121 6.09 23.36 -13.34
C ASN A 121 7.25 24.22 -12.79
N THR A 122 7.31 25.50 -13.16
CA THR A 122 8.26 26.50 -12.66
C THR A 122 7.83 27.22 -11.39
N LYS A 123 6.54 27.16 -11.02
CA LYS A 123 6.03 27.81 -9.80
C LYS A 123 6.34 26.96 -8.56
N ASP A 124 6.45 27.55 -7.39
CA ASP A 124 6.55 26.76 -6.17
C ASP A 124 5.26 25.94 -5.90
N PRO A 125 5.36 24.75 -5.27
CA PRO A 125 4.19 24.04 -4.77
C PRO A 125 3.37 24.91 -3.80
N ASN A 126 2.07 25.03 -4.07
CA ASN A 126 1.14 25.83 -3.27
C ASN A 126 0.16 24.97 -2.44
N PHE A 127 0.27 23.64 -2.56
CA PHE A 127 -0.52 22.69 -1.80
C PHE A 127 0.43 21.79 -1.00
N PHE A 128 0.16 21.67 0.30
CA PHE A 128 0.94 20.86 1.22
C PHE A 128 0.04 19.83 1.88
N TYR A 129 0.45 18.58 1.77
CA TYR A 129 -0.28 17.44 2.27
C TYR A 129 0.65 16.61 3.15
N ALA A 130 1.16 17.23 4.22
CA ALA A 130 2.09 16.59 5.16
C ALA A 130 1.36 15.53 6.00
N ARG A 131 1.45 14.26 5.56
CA ARG A 131 0.82 13.10 6.20
C ARG A 131 1.84 11.99 6.40
N TYR A 132 1.56 11.07 7.30
CA TYR A 132 2.47 9.97 7.61
C TYR A 132 2.44 8.83 6.56
N TRP A 133 1.41 8.79 5.71
CA TRP A 133 1.11 7.65 4.83
C TRP A 133 1.55 7.88 3.36
N HIS A 134 2.73 8.46 3.13
CA HIS A 134 3.19 8.77 1.76
C HIS A 134 3.93 7.65 1.04
N GLY A 135 4.04 6.46 1.64
CA GLY A 135 4.75 5.33 1.06
C GLY A 135 4.31 5.00 -0.37
N ASN A 136 3.00 5.13 -0.66
CA ASN A 136 2.48 4.89 -2.01
C ASN A 136 3.05 5.85 -3.04
N SER A 137 3.16 7.15 -2.73
CA SER A 137 3.73 8.14 -3.65
C SER A 137 5.16 7.76 -4.04
N TYR A 138 5.98 7.39 -3.06
CA TYR A 138 7.37 6.99 -3.30
C TYR A 138 7.49 5.65 -4.03
N LEU A 139 6.60 4.70 -3.75
CA LEU A 139 6.53 3.43 -4.49
C LEU A 139 6.21 3.68 -5.96
N PHE A 140 5.14 4.42 -6.24
CA PHE A 140 4.70 4.65 -7.61
C PHE A 140 5.57 5.63 -8.38
N ARG A 141 6.34 6.49 -7.72
CA ARG A 141 7.40 7.28 -8.39
C ARG A 141 8.42 6.37 -9.09
N ILE A 142 8.76 5.23 -8.48
CA ILE A 142 9.66 4.23 -9.09
C ILE A 142 9.05 3.72 -10.40
N PHE A 143 7.77 3.35 -10.40
CA PHE A 143 7.10 2.88 -11.60
C PHE A 143 6.96 3.99 -12.66
N TYR A 144 6.62 5.21 -12.27
CA TYR A 144 6.54 6.35 -13.18
C TYR A 144 7.88 6.68 -13.86
N ALA A 145 9.02 6.24 -13.31
CA ALA A 145 10.30 6.39 -13.97
C ALA A 145 10.44 5.54 -15.25
N PHE A 146 9.57 4.53 -15.43
CA PHE A 146 9.62 3.60 -16.56
C PHE A 146 8.35 3.63 -17.41
N THR A 147 7.22 4.01 -16.82
CA THR A 147 5.90 3.72 -17.39
C THR A 147 4.87 4.79 -17.02
N ASN A 148 3.77 4.91 -17.76
CA ASN A 148 2.69 5.86 -17.47
C ASN A 148 1.58 5.25 -16.59
N TYR A 149 0.63 6.06 -16.11
CA TYR A 149 -0.42 5.63 -15.18
C TYR A 149 -1.27 4.45 -15.67
N ASN A 150 -1.62 4.41 -16.95
CA ASN A 150 -2.42 3.30 -17.49
C ASN A 150 -1.63 1.99 -17.47
N GLU A 151 -0.34 2.05 -17.78
CA GLU A 151 0.55 0.90 -17.68
C GLU A 151 0.79 0.50 -16.21
N ILE A 152 0.88 1.47 -15.28
CA ILE A 152 0.92 1.20 -13.83
C ILE A 152 -0.29 0.38 -13.40
N LYS A 153 -1.51 0.73 -13.85
CA LYS A 153 -2.71 -0.07 -13.53
C LYS A 153 -2.60 -1.50 -14.04
N TRP A 154 -2.07 -1.72 -15.24
CA TRP A 154 -1.80 -3.06 -15.75
C TRP A 154 -0.75 -3.81 -14.92
N ILE A 155 0.32 -3.15 -14.52
CA ILE A 155 1.35 -3.74 -13.65
C ILE A 155 0.76 -4.14 -12.30
N ILE A 156 -0.02 -3.26 -11.67
CA ILE A 156 -0.74 -3.55 -10.42
C ILE A 156 -1.64 -4.77 -10.62
N PHE A 157 -2.45 -4.79 -11.67
CA PHE A 157 -3.36 -5.89 -11.97
C PHE A 157 -2.62 -7.22 -12.14
N MET A 158 -1.52 -7.25 -12.90
CA MET A 158 -0.71 -8.45 -13.11
C MET A 158 -0.08 -8.96 -11.81
N ILE A 159 0.57 -8.07 -11.05
CA ILE A 159 1.22 -8.42 -9.77
C ILE A 159 0.20 -8.93 -8.77
N THR A 160 -0.90 -8.20 -8.57
CA THR A 160 -1.93 -8.59 -7.59
C THR A 160 -2.65 -9.86 -8.00
N SER A 161 -2.90 -10.09 -9.29
CA SER A 161 -3.51 -11.34 -9.77
C SER A 161 -2.59 -12.54 -9.55
N LEU A 162 -1.29 -12.39 -9.83
CA LEU A 162 -0.29 -13.42 -9.55
C LEU A 162 -0.22 -13.71 -8.04
N LEU A 163 -0.14 -12.67 -7.20
CA LEU A 163 -0.12 -12.81 -5.75
C LEU A 163 -1.38 -13.49 -5.22
N MET A 164 -2.56 -13.16 -5.75
CA MET A 164 -3.82 -13.80 -5.37
C MET A 164 -3.86 -15.29 -5.75
N ALA A 165 -3.36 -15.65 -6.94
CA ALA A 165 -3.25 -17.06 -7.35
C ALA A 165 -2.29 -17.84 -6.45
N LEU A 166 -1.10 -17.28 -6.18
CA LEU A 166 -0.13 -17.85 -5.24
C LEU A 166 -0.73 -17.98 -3.83
N PHE A 167 -1.50 -16.97 -3.41
CA PHE A 167 -2.17 -16.94 -2.12
C PHE A 167 -3.17 -18.07 -1.97
N ALA A 168 -4.06 -18.24 -2.94
CA ALA A 168 -5.02 -19.34 -2.96
C ALA A 168 -4.32 -20.72 -2.94
N MET A 169 -3.25 -20.90 -3.74
CA MET A 169 -2.50 -22.16 -3.78
C MET A 169 -1.81 -22.48 -2.45
N ILE A 170 -1.20 -21.47 -1.81
CA ILE A 170 -0.55 -21.64 -0.51
C ILE A 170 -1.60 -21.94 0.55
N LEU A 171 -2.69 -21.18 0.64
CA LEU A 171 -3.78 -21.48 1.58
C LEU A 171 -4.33 -22.90 1.40
N TYR A 172 -4.55 -23.34 0.16
CA TYR A 172 -5.02 -24.69 -0.12
C TYR A 172 -4.07 -25.76 0.46
N ARG A 173 -2.76 -25.58 0.29
CA ARG A 173 -1.74 -26.51 0.81
C ARG A 173 -1.65 -26.50 2.33
N GLU A 174 -1.83 -25.35 2.95
CA GLU A 174 -1.58 -25.13 4.38
C GLU A 174 -2.79 -25.48 5.26
N MET A 175 -4.01 -25.27 4.78
CA MET A 175 -5.23 -25.41 5.59
C MET A 175 -6.39 -26.15 4.88
N GLY A 176 -6.14 -26.68 3.68
CA GLY A 176 -7.13 -27.44 2.90
C GLY A 176 -8.13 -26.58 2.13
N ALA A 177 -8.89 -27.24 1.26
CA ALA A 177 -9.74 -26.59 0.26
C ALA A 177 -10.83 -25.69 0.85
N LEU A 178 -11.55 -26.15 1.88
CA LEU A 178 -12.69 -25.41 2.42
C LEU A 178 -12.26 -24.09 3.05
N LYS A 179 -11.25 -24.09 3.93
CA LYS A 179 -10.75 -22.87 4.59
C LYS A 179 -10.14 -21.90 3.58
N ALA A 180 -9.36 -22.43 2.63
CA ALA A 180 -8.80 -21.62 1.55
C ALA A 180 -9.90 -20.95 0.71
N LEU A 181 -10.95 -21.70 0.33
CA LEU A 181 -12.08 -21.19 -0.43
C LEU A 181 -12.82 -20.08 0.33
N LEU A 182 -13.08 -20.26 1.63
CA LEU A 182 -13.75 -19.26 2.47
C LEU A 182 -12.93 -17.96 2.61
N LEU A 183 -11.61 -18.06 2.79
CA LEU A 183 -10.75 -16.88 2.85
C LEU A 183 -10.68 -16.14 1.51
N VAL A 184 -10.54 -16.88 0.41
CA VAL A 184 -10.48 -16.29 -0.94
C VAL A 184 -11.82 -15.67 -1.35
N SER A 185 -12.95 -16.32 -1.04
CA SER A 185 -14.28 -15.76 -1.31
C SER A 185 -14.55 -14.52 -0.46
N GLY A 186 -14.10 -14.49 0.79
CA GLY A 186 -14.17 -13.31 1.65
C GLY A 186 -13.48 -12.08 1.03
N LEU A 187 -12.35 -12.26 0.35
CA LEU A 187 -11.67 -11.18 -0.36
C LEU A 187 -12.53 -10.63 -1.52
N PHE A 188 -13.30 -11.46 -2.20
CA PHE A 188 -14.20 -11.00 -3.27
C PHE A 188 -15.25 -10.01 -2.73
N PHE A 189 -15.84 -10.29 -1.55
CA PHE A 189 -16.78 -9.38 -0.89
C PHE A 189 -16.16 -8.07 -0.40
N MET A 190 -14.83 -8.00 -0.32
CA MET A 190 -14.08 -6.79 0.00
C MET A 190 -13.70 -5.98 -1.24
N ASN A 191 -14.29 -6.31 -2.41
CA ASN A 191 -14.04 -5.62 -3.68
C ASN A 191 -12.56 -5.60 -4.08
N VAL A 192 -11.82 -6.68 -3.81
CA VAL A 192 -10.40 -6.77 -4.20
C VAL A 192 -10.19 -6.51 -5.68
N TYR A 193 -11.16 -6.84 -6.54
CA TYR A 193 -11.09 -6.55 -7.98
C TYR A 193 -10.94 -5.05 -8.26
N VAL A 194 -11.54 -4.16 -7.46
CA VAL A 194 -11.35 -2.70 -7.58
C VAL A 194 -9.94 -2.32 -7.14
N MET A 195 -9.45 -2.93 -6.06
CA MET A 195 -8.12 -2.65 -5.53
C MET A 195 -7.01 -2.96 -6.54
N GLN A 196 -7.22 -3.90 -7.46
CA GLN A 196 -6.27 -4.27 -8.52
C GLN A 196 -6.08 -3.19 -9.60
N PHE A 197 -6.88 -2.12 -9.59
CA PHE A 197 -6.81 -1.03 -10.57
C PHE A 197 -6.57 0.36 -9.94
N SER A 198 -6.10 0.41 -8.69
CA SER A 198 -5.85 1.66 -7.97
C SER A 198 -4.47 1.69 -7.32
N MET A 199 -3.76 2.81 -7.49
CA MET A 199 -2.48 3.05 -6.81
C MET A 199 -2.69 3.23 -5.30
N GLN A 200 -3.78 3.85 -4.88
CA GLN A 200 -4.11 4.03 -3.48
C GLN A 200 -4.41 2.69 -2.77
N MET A 201 -5.22 1.82 -3.39
CA MET A 201 -5.76 0.64 -2.70
C MET A 201 -4.88 -0.62 -2.83
N SER A 202 -4.20 -0.81 -3.96
CA SER A 202 -3.41 -2.02 -4.21
C SER A 202 -2.33 -2.34 -3.17
N PRO A 203 -1.64 -1.36 -2.55
CA PRO A 203 -0.58 -1.65 -1.59
C PRO A 203 -1.09 -2.38 -0.37
N VAL A 204 -2.30 -2.09 0.10
CA VAL A 204 -2.96 -2.83 1.21
C VAL A 204 -3.15 -4.30 0.87
N LEU A 205 -3.64 -4.60 -0.34
CA LEU A 205 -3.83 -5.98 -0.79
C LEU A 205 -2.49 -6.73 -0.87
N ILE A 206 -1.46 -6.07 -1.43
CA ILE A 206 -0.11 -6.63 -1.53
C ILE A 206 0.45 -6.91 -0.13
N ILE A 207 0.36 -5.96 0.80
CA ILE A 207 0.82 -6.12 2.19
C ILE A 207 0.08 -7.28 2.87
N ALA A 208 -1.25 -7.35 2.77
CA ALA A 208 -2.03 -8.42 3.39
C ALA A 208 -1.60 -9.82 2.92
N ILE A 209 -1.34 -9.99 1.62
CA ILE A 209 -0.90 -11.26 1.05
C ILE A 209 0.56 -11.58 1.44
N LEU A 210 1.48 -10.63 1.29
CA LEU A 210 2.90 -10.85 1.61
C LEU A 210 3.10 -11.14 3.10
N MET A 211 2.40 -10.41 3.97
CA MET A 211 2.46 -10.65 5.41
C MET A 211 1.85 -11.99 5.80
N SER A 212 0.81 -12.44 5.09
CA SER A 212 0.29 -13.81 5.23
C SER A 212 1.33 -14.88 4.87
N PHE A 213 2.07 -14.73 3.77
CA PHE A 213 3.14 -15.67 3.40
C PHE A 213 4.24 -15.73 4.44
N ILE A 214 4.69 -14.56 4.90
CA ILE A 214 5.72 -14.48 5.95
C ILE A 214 5.19 -15.12 7.23
N LEU A 215 3.92 -14.86 7.60
CA LEU A 215 3.30 -15.41 8.80
C LEU A 215 3.22 -16.92 8.79
N ILE A 216 2.76 -17.53 7.69
CA ILE A 216 2.71 -18.99 7.53
C ILE A 216 4.10 -19.58 7.77
N ARG A 217 5.13 -19.02 7.13
CA ARG A 217 6.52 -19.46 7.33
C ARG A 217 6.99 -19.27 8.78
N TRP A 218 6.50 -18.23 9.44
CA TRP A 218 6.85 -17.87 10.81
C TRP A 218 6.22 -18.84 11.83
N ILE A 219 4.96 -19.23 11.60
CA ILE A 219 4.23 -20.26 12.35
C ILE A 219 4.95 -21.60 12.26
N HIS A 220 5.35 -22.03 11.05
CA HIS A 220 6.13 -23.27 10.85
C HIS A 220 7.46 -23.30 11.61
N ARG A 221 8.02 -22.12 11.91
CA ARG A 221 9.25 -21.99 12.73
C ARG A 221 8.96 -21.87 14.22
N LYS A 222 7.71 -22.03 14.66
CA LYS A 222 7.24 -21.94 16.06
C LYS A 222 7.65 -20.67 16.78
N LYS A 223 7.75 -19.56 16.05
CA LYS A 223 8.11 -18.27 16.64
C LYS A 223 6.83 -17.45 16.90
N ASN A 224 6.92 -16.53 17.85
CA ASN A 224 5.82 -15.64 18.19
C ASN A 224 5.51 -14.64 17.05
N PRO A 225 4.27 -14.57 16.54
CA PRO A 225 3.89 -13.69 15.44
C PRO A 225 3.63 -12.23 15.85
N ALA A 226 3.62 -11.90 17.14
CA ALA A 226 3.25 -10.57 17.63
C ALA A 226 4.08 -9.44 17.01
N VAL A 227 5.38 -9.65 16.81
CA VAL A 227 6.22 -8.65 16.14
C VAL A 227 5.94 -8.55 14.64
N LEU A 228 5.47 -9.63 14.00
CA LEU A 228 5.01 -9.56 12.60
C LEU A 228 3.80 -8.65 12.46
N PHE A 229 2.83 -8.78 13.37
CA PHE A 229 1.63 -7.94 13.36
C PHE A 229 1.98 -6.47 13.58
N PHE A 230 2.94 -6.19 14.46
CA PHE A 230 3.47 -4.84 14.66
C PHE A 230 4.13 -4.29 13.38
N ILE A 231 4.98 -5.09 12.72
CA ILE A 231 5.61 -4.71 11.45
C ILE A 231 4.55 -4.50 10.37
N SER A 232 3.54 -5.39 10.28
CA SER A 232 2.42 -5.28 9.32
C SER A 232 1.70 -3.95 9.50
N GLY A 233 1.26 -3.65 10.72
CA GLY A 233 0.56 -2.40 11.02
C GLY A 233 1.39 -1.17 10.70
N ALA A 234 2.70 -1.19 10.99
CA ALA A 234 3.59 -0.07 10.66
C ALA A 234 3.75 0.12 9.14
N ILE A 235 3.96 -0.96 8.39
CA ILE A 235 4.05 -0.91 6.91
C ILE A 235 2.71 -0.43 6.33
N THR A 236 1.58 -0.99 6.77
CA THR A 236 0.25 -0.55 6.34
C THR A 236 0.04 0.93 6.61
N THR A 237 0.39 1.42 7.80
CA THR A 237 0.27 2.84 8.15
C THR A 237 1.10 3.73 7.24
N TYR A 238 2.26 3.27 6.79
CA TYR A 238 3.12 4.06 5.90
C TYR A 238 2.63 4.10 4.45
N PHE A 239 2.06 3.00 3.95
CA PHE A 239 1.60 2.92 2.56
C PHE A 239 0.12 3.31 2.42
N ASP A 240 -0.74 3.06 3.39
CA ASP A 240 -2.20 3.16 3.21
C ASP A 240 -2.84 4.45 3.77
N LEU A 241 -3.74 5.03 2.99
CA LEU A 241 -4.66 6.11 3.39
C LEU A 241 -5.89 5.53 4.13
N LEU A 242 -5.71 4.59 5.06
CA LEU A 242 -6.84 3.96 5.77
C LEU A 242 -7.94 3.44 4.81
N THR A 243 -7.57 2.87 3.65
CA THR A 243 -8.54 2.38 2.66
C THR A 243 -9.24 1.11 3.15
N ALA A 244 -8.46 0.04 3.32
CA ALA A 244 -8.90 -1.23 3.88
C ALA A 244 -7.83 -1.81 4.82
N PRO A 245 -7.29 -1.02 5.78
CA PRO A 245 -6.13 -1.42 6.59
C PRO A 245 -6.40 -2.68 7.41
N LEU A 246 -7.67 -2.94 7.74
CA LEU A 246 -8.12 -4.15 8.41
C LEU A 246 -7.76 -5.43 7.65
N LEU A 247 -7.60 -5.40 6.33
CA LEU A 247 -7.17 -6.59 5.56
C LEU A 247 -5.76 -7.05 5.96
N THR A 248 -4.86 -6.10 6.23
CA THR A 248 -3.45 -6.38 6.60
C THR A 248 -3.27 -6.96 8.00
N LEU A 249 -4.33 -6.94 8.81
CA LEU A 249 -4.42 -7.61 10.09
C LEU A 249 -5.32 -8.84 10.03
N GLY A 250 -6.54 -8.67 9.52
CA GLY A 250 -7.61 -9.66 9.52
C GLY A 250 -7.24 -10.91 8.75
N ILE A 251 -6.70 -10.79 7.54
CA ILE A 251 -6.33 -11.97 6.74
C ILE A 251 -5.19 -12.75 7.42
N PRO A 252 -4.05 -12.14 7.80
CA PRO A 252 -3.01 -12.86 8.54
C PRO A 252 -3.52 -13.44 9.87
N MET A 253 -4.37 -12.73 10.62
CA MET A 253 -4.91 -13.21 11.89
C MET A 253 -5.80 -14.44 11.72
N LEU A 254 -6.70 -14.43 10.73
CA LEU A 254 -7.54 -15.60 10.42
C LEU A 254 -6.70 -16.82 10.05
N ILE A 255 -5.62 -16.64 9.30
CA ILE A 255 -4.67 -17.71 8.97
C ILE A 255 -4.00 -18.22 10.25
N TRP A 256 -3.53 -17.33 11.12
CA TRP A 256 -2.86 -17.73 12.36
C TRP A 256 -3.76 -18.56 13.26
N VAL A 257 -5.01 -18.15 13.46
CA VAL A 257 -6.01 -18.93 14.23
C VAL A 257 -6.27 -20.27 13.54
N SER A 258 -6.52 -20.25 12.24
CA SER A 258 -6.86 -21.46 11.46
C SER A 258 -5.79 -22.54 11.48
N LEU A 259 -4.51 -22.17 11.51
CA LEU A 259 -3.39 -23.09 11.57
C LEU A 259 -3.03 -23.50 13.01
N ARG A 260 -3.30 -22.64 14.00
CA ARG A 260 -3.03 -22.95 15.41
C ARG A 260 -4.03 -23.95 15.99
N ASP A 261 -5.29 -23.90 15.54
CA ASP A 261 -6.32 -24.85 15.95
C ASP A 261 -6.02 -26.28 15.50
N GLU A 262 -5.27 -26.44 14.40
CA GLU A 262 -4.80 -27.74 13.91
C GLU A 262 -3.62 -28.27 14.73
N GLU A 263 -2.71 -27.41 15.21
CA GLU A 263 -1.58 -27.83 16.06
C GLU A 263 -2.02 -28.19 17.49
N ASN A 264 -3.08 -27.55 18.00
CA ASN A 264 -3.59 -27.75 19.38
C ASN A 264 -4.82 -28.68 19.50
N ASN A 265 -5.30 -29.27 18.40
CA ASN A 265 -6.41 -30.23 18.41
C ASN A 265 -7.68 -29.71 19.15
N LEU A 266 -8.08 -28.45 18.91
CA LEU A 266 -9.39 -27.92 19.33
C LEU A 266 -10.58 -28.55 18.57
N ARG A 267 -10.29 -29.52 17.68
CA ARG A 267 -11.27 -30.21 16.83
C ARG A 267 -12.11 -31.29 17.53
N LYS A 268 -11.97 -31.51 18.84
CA LYS A 268 -12.79 -32.52 19.53
C LYS A 268 -14.13 -32.00 20.08
N ASP A 269 -14.36 -30.69 20.13
CA ASP A 269 -15.54 -30.15 20.82
C ASP A 269 -16.53 -29.39 19.91
N LEU A 270 -16.38 -29.51 18.59
CA LEU A 270 -17.35 -28.97 17.62
C LEU A 270 -17.57 -29.98 16.51
N TRP A 271 -18.08 -31.17 16.87
CA TRP A 271 -19.11 -32.01 16.23
C TRP A 271 -19.31 -33.26 17.09
#